data_AF-A0A1D9D2D6-F1
#
_entry.id   AF-A0A1D9D2D6-F1
#
_cell.length_a   1.000
_cell.length_b   1.000
_cell.length_c   1.000
_cell.angle_alpha   90.00
_cell.angle_beta   90.00
_cell.angle_gamma   90.00
#
_symmetry.space_group_name_H-M   'P 1'
#
loop_
_entity.id
_entity.type
_entity.pdbx_description
1 polymer ?
#
loop_
_entity_poly.entity_id
_entity_poly.type
_entity_poly.pdbx_seq_one_letter_code
_entity_poly.pdbx_strand_id
1 'polypeptide(L)'
;MTLSYSHAHQQGSGTTEVVAVLVAITDHIARVLTVDQGKLLPNGPLMPLHRSLQAGVRQWVEEQTQQPLGYLEQLYTFVDTNRRNVDGHALVYVSYLGLVQETQMQALQSQALWRNWYDYFPWENHLDGMPSIIMDFIIPMLLEWASSAEDSIARQRRRQRIGLCWGLSEEFLTDSEFIETEPVGDKTDESREWIAEHVLLRYEMLYEAGLIPEAPNYPPNYQTVQLPSDWSQRIGIPMYYDHRRVIATAISRLRAKIEYRPLIFGLMPDVFTLSQLQQSVEALSGIRLHKQNFRRLLESQNLVMETGESSSAQRGRPAKLYRFRHDIELQSLLMDSKLPKRK
;
A
#
# COMPACT_ATOMS: atom_id res chain seq x y z
N MET A 1 10.22 -17.08 -14.27
CA MET A 1 11.34 -16.27 -14.77
C MET A 1 12.16 -15.85 -13.57
N THR A 2 13.38 -16.36 -13.42
CA THR A 2 14.33 -15.87 -12.43
C THR A 2 14.77 -14.47 -12.83
N LEU A 3 14.32 -13.46 -12.09
CA LEU A 3 14.75 -12.09 -12.32
C LEU A 3 16.24 -12.01 -11.97
N SER A 4 17.12 -11.84 -12.96
CA SER A 4 18.56 -11.68 -12.75
C SER A 4 18.91 -10.22 -12.45
N TYR A 5 19.87 -10.01 -11.56
CA TYR A 5 20.26 -8.71 -11.01
C TYR A 5 21.65 -8.30 -11.55
N SER A 6 21.85 -7.03 -11.89
CA SER A 6 23.12 -6.50 -12.41
C SER A 6 23.66 -5.39 -11.51
N HIS A 7 24.81 -5.70 -10.90
CA HIS A 7 25.82 -4.81 -10.31
C HIS A 7 25.59 -4.15 -8.94
N ALA A 8 26.40 -4.66 -8.00
CA ALA A 8 27.44 -3.94 -7.25
C ALA A 8 27.03 -2.83 -6.27
N HIS A 9 26.81 -3.24 -5.01
CA HIS A 9 27.48 -2.56 -3.90
C HIS A 9 28.34 -3.57 -3.14
N GLN A 10 29.63 -3.23 -3.03
CA GLN A 10 30.66 -4.01 -2.37
C GLN A 10 30.24 -4.45 -0.96
N GLN A 11 30.62 -5.68 -0.64
CA GLN A 11 30.71 -6.31 0.68
C GLN A 11 30.76 -5.32 1.86
N GLY A 12 29.58 -4.87 2.29
CA GLY A 12 29.39 -4.40 3.65
C GLY A 12 29.04 -5.61 4.50
N SER A 13 29.82 -5.87 5.55
CA SER A 13 29.57 -6.88 6.60
C SER A 13 28.27 -6.66 7.40
N GLY A 14 27.36 -5.80 6.94
CA GLY A 14 26.11 -5.51 7.62
C GLY A 14 25.17 -6.70 7.52
N THR A 15 24.84 -7.32 8.65
CA THR A 15 23.80 -8.36 8.75
C THR A 15 22.39 -7.81 8.49
N THR A 16 22.25 -6.48 8.43
CA THR A 16 20.98 -5.77 8.41
C THR A 16 20.91 -4.75 7.28
N GLU A 17 19.84 -4.79 6.49
CA GLU A 17 19.51 -3.76 5.50
C GLU A 17 18.39 -2.84 6.02
N VAL A 18 18.28 -1.66 5.41
CA VAL A 18 17.12 -0.78 5.57
C VAL A 18 16.42 -0.61 4.23
N VAL A 19 15.08 -0.58 4.27
CA VAL A 19 14.22 -0.41 3.09
C VAL A 19 13.25 0.73 3.36
N ALA A 20 13.08 1.65 2.41
CA ALA A 20 12.18 2.79 2.54
C ALA A 20 11.02 2.71 1.55
N VAL A 21 9.79 2.81 2.06
CA VAL A 21 8.60 3.08 1.26
C VAL A 21 8.32 4.57 1.37
N LEU A 22 8.67 5.33 0.34
CA LEU A 22 8.33 6.75 0.28
C LEU A 22 7.05 6.92 -0.51
N VAL A 23 6.06 7.55 0.12
CA VAL A 23 4.77 7.83 -0.48
C VAL A 23 4.67 9.32 -0.77
N ALA A 24 4.15 9.64 -1.95
CA ALA A 24 3.78 11.00 -2.35
C ALA A 24 2.40 10.99 -3.03
N ILE A 25 1.77 12.16 -3.12
CA ILE A 25 0.55 12.34 -3.92
C ILE A 25 0.79 13.45 -4.92
N THR A 26 0.58 13.14 -6.19
CA THR A 26 0.76 14.09 -7.29
C THR A 26 -0.29 13.85 -8.35
N ASP A 27 -0.93 14.93 -8.78
CA ASP A 27 -2.07 14.89 -9.69
C ASP A 27 -3.18 13.93 -9.23
N HIS A 28 -3.41 13.87 -7.91
CA HIS A 28 -4.39 12.98 -7.27
C HIS A 28 -4.07 11.49 -7.43
N ILE A 29 -2.82 11.14 -7.71
CA ILE A 29 -2.34 9.76 -7.79
C ILE A 29 -1.43 9.52 -6.60
N ALA A 30 -1.71 8.46 -5.86
CA ALA A 30 -0.81 7.97 -4.82
C ALA A 30 0.37 7.23 -5.47
N ARG A 31 1.57 7.69 -5.18
CA ARG A 31 2.80 7.20 -5.79
C ARG A 31 3.76 6.67 -4.74
N VAL A 32 4.55 5.68 -5.14
CA VAL A 32 5.66 5.15 -4.37
C VAL A 32 6.97 5.41 -5.11
N LEU A 33 8.00 5.81 -4.39
CA LEU A 33 9.33 6.00 -4.96
C LEU A 33 10.03 4.65 -5.10
N THR A 34 10.56 4.41 -6.27
CA THR A 34 11.19 3.14 -6.64
C THR A 34 12.53 3.37 -7.30
N VAL A 35 13.38 2.35 -7.33
CA VAL A 35 14.66 2.33 -8.04
C VAL A 35 14.71 1.11 -8.97
N ASP A 36 15.78 0.97 -9.75
CA ASP A 36 15.97 -0.13 -10.72
C ASP A 36 14.75 -0.29 -11.64
N GLN A 37 14.38 0.79 -12.32
CA GLN A 37 13.24 0.84 -13.26
C GLN A 37 11.87 0.52 -12.65
N GLY A 38 11.74 0.57 -11.32
CA GLY A 38 10.49 0.28 -10.62
C GLY A 38 10.41 -1.12 -10.00
N LYS A 39 11.52 -1.87 -9.99
CA LYS A 39 11.52 -3.24 -9.47
C LYS A 39 11.95 -3.32 -8.01
N LEU A 40 12.42 -2.22 -7.42
CA LEU A 40 12.86 -2.14 -6.02
C LEU A 40 12.38 -0.86 -5.34
N LEU A 41 12.33 -0.92 -4.02
CA LEU A 41 12.28 0.24 -3.14
C LEU A 41 13.70 0.73 -2.85
N PRO A 42 13.91 2.02 -2.54
CA PRO A 42 15.19 2.49 -2.03
C PRO A 42 15.64 1.66 -0.82
N ASN A 43 16.81 1.05 -0.92
CA ASN A 43 17.33 0.13 0.09
C ASN A 43 18.85 0.13 0.16
N GLY A 44 19.41 -0.27 1.30
CA GLY A 44 20.86 -0.41 1.43
C GLY A 44 21.30 -0.99 2.79
N PRO A 45 22.57 -1.41 2.91
CA PRO A 45 23.08 -1.95 4.16
C PRO A 45 23.11 -0.89 5.26
N LEU A 46 22.82 -1.31 6.50
CA LEU A 46 23.04 -0.46 7.65
C LEU A 46 24.54 -0.31 7.90
N MET A 47 25.07 0.91 7.74
CA MET A 47 26.49 1.19 7.98
C MET A 47 26.75 1.58 9.46
N PRO A 48 27.90 1.19 10.04
CA PRO A 48 28.27 1.54 11.42
C PRO A 48 28.35 3.05 11.71
N LEU A 49 28.45 3.87 10.66
CA LEU A 49 28.50 5.32 10.79
C LEU A 49 27.15 5.94 11.18
N HIS A 50 26.04 5.22 11.00
CA HIS A 50 24.70 5.72 11.28
C HIS A 50 24.44 5.68 12.79
N ARG A 51 24.24 6.86 13.40
CA ARG A 51 23.93 6.96 14.85
C ARG A 51 22.57 6.36 15.22
N SER A 52 21.71 6.06 14.25
CA SER A 52 20.43 5.36 14.41
C SER A 52 20.00 4.69 13.09
N LEU A 53 19.09 3.72 13.15
CA LEU A 53 18.49 3.11 11.96
C LEU A 53 17.81 4.17 11.05
N GLN A 54 17.11 5.13 11.67
CA GLN A 54 16.47 6.24 10.96
C GLN A 54 17.49 7.12 10.22
N ALA A 55 18.67 7.36 10.79
CA ALA A 55 19.72 8.12 10.13
C ALA A 55 20.22 7.39 8.87
N GLY A 56 20.35 6.06 8.92
CA GLY A 56 20.72 5.26 7.76
C GLY A 56 19.69 5.31 6.64
N VAL A 57 18.40 5.21 6.99
CA VAL A 57 17.32 5.33 6.00
C VAL A 57 17.33 6.70 5.34
N ARG A 58 17.50 7.77 6.13
CA ARG A 58 17.58 9.14 5.61
C ARG A 58 18.70 9.29 4.61
N GLN A 59 19.90 8.82 4.97
CA GLN A 59 21.06 8.86 4.09
C GLN A 59 20.83 8.10 2.78
N TRP A 60 20.35 6.85 2.84
CA TRP A 60 20.12 6.05 1.63
C TRP A 60 19.06 6.66 0.71
N VAL A 61 17.99 7.20 1.29
CA VAL A 61 16.96 7.90 0.51
C VAL A 61 17.52 9.16 -0.13
N GLU A 62 18.25 9.99 0.60
CA GLU A 62 18.87 11.19 0.06
C GLU A 62 19.88 10.84 -1.05
N GLU A 63 20.73 9.83 -0.85
CA GLU A 63 21.72 9.37 -1.84
C GLU A 63 21.05 8.84 -3.11
N GLN A 64 20.07 7.94 -2.97
CA GLN A 64 19.45 7.25 -4.10
C GLN A 64 18.39 8.08 -4.81
N THR A 65 17.81 9.09 -4.14
CA THR A 65 16.60 9.77 -4.64
C THR A 65 16.65 11.28 -4.59
N GLN A 66 17.59 11.87 -3.83
CA GLN A 66 17.73 13.31 -3.63
C GLN A 66 16.47 13.99 -3.03
N GLN A 67 15.55 13.21 -2.46
CA GLN A 67 14.32 13.70 -1.85
C GLN A 67 14.53 13.98 -0.35
N PRO A 68 14.17 15.17 0.16
CA PRO A 68 14.18 15.43 1.59
C PRO A 68 13.08 14.62 2.28
N LEU A 69 13.45 13.89 3.34
CA LEU A 69 12.50 13.14 4.14
C LEU A 69 11.83 14.03 5.18
N GLY A 70 10.52 14.24 5.06
CA GLY A 70 9.70 14.87 6.09
C GLY A 70 9.40 13.89 7.22
N TYR A 71 8.23 13.25 7.13
CA TYR A 71 7.78 12.23 8.07
C TYR A 71 8.49 10.90 7.82
N LEU A 72 8.92 10.20 8.88
CA LEU A 72 9.53 8.88 8.78
C LEU A 72 9.18 8.01 9.99
N GLU A 73 8.48 6.91 9.74
CA GLU A 73 8.10 5.94 10.76
C GLU A 73 8.66 4.55 10.41
N GLN A 74 9.10 3.81 11.43
CA GLN A 74 9.42 2.40 11.23
C GLN A 74 8.14 1.58 11.02
N LEU A 75 8.12 0.75 9.97
CA LEU A 75 7.01 -0.15 9.67
C LEU A 75 7.20 -1.48 10.41
N TYR A 76 8.09 -2.33 9.91
CA TYR A 76 8.29 -3.68 10.41
C TYR A 76 9.73 -4.16 10.16
N THR A 77 10.16 -5.16 10.94
CA THR A 77 11.42 -5.87 10.72
C THR A 77 11.14 -7.20 10.07
N PHE A 78 11.75 -7.44 8.92
CA PHE A 78 11.54 -8.61 8.10
C PHE A 78 12.80 -9.48 8.08
N VAL A 79 12.60 -10.77 7.81
CA VAL A 79 13.68 -11.73 7.59
C VAL A 79 13.45 -12.33 6.21
N ASP A 80 14.38 -12.07 5.30
CA ASP A 80 14.39 -12.70 3.98
C ASP A 80 15.15 -14.03 4.12
N THR A 81 14.40 -15.14 4.00
CA THR A 81 14.98 -16.48 4.12
C THR A 81 15.59 -16.98 2.82
N ASN A 82 15.33 -16.31 1.70
CA ASN A 82 15.87 -16.63 0.38
C ASN A 82 17.23 -15.96 0.16
N ARG A 83 17.42 -14.75 0.70
CA ARG A 83 18.72 -14.06 0.72
C ARG A 83 19.57 -14.50 1.90
N ARG A 84 20.85 -14.77 1.62
CA ARG A 84 21.87 -15.08 2.63
C ARG A 84 22.97 -14.03 2.65
N ASN A 85 23.47 -13.71 3.84
CA ASN A 85 24.66 -12.89 4.01
C ASN A 85 25.94 -13.71 3.70
N VAL A 86 27.11 -13.07 3.83
CA VAL A 86 28.43 -13.71 3.60
C VAL A 86 28.68 -14.92 4.51
N ASP A 87 28.03 -14.99 5.67
CA ASP A 87 28.13 -16.09 6.63
C ASP A 87 27.06 -17.17 6.43
N GLY A 88 26.20 -17.05 5.41
CA GLY A 88 25.13 -18.00 5.12
C GLY A 88 23.87 -17.83 5.97
N HIS A 89 23.76 -16.80 6.80
CA HIS A 89 22.57 -16.48 7.58
C HIS A 89 21.52 -15.75 6.76
N ALA A 90 20.24 -15.89 7.13
CA ALA A 90 19.14 -15.11 6.55
C ALA A 90 19.39 -13.61 6.71
N LEU A 91 19.02 -12.83 5.69
CA LEU A 91 19.16 -11.39 5.75
C LEU A 91 18.01 -10.77 6.54
N VAL A 92 18.33 -9.95 7.54
CA VAL A 92 17.34 -9.16 8.27
C VAL A 92 17.26 -7.78 7.64
N TYR A 93 16.06 -7.22 7.47
CA TYR A 93 15.94 -5.85 7.03
C TYR A 93 14.83 -5.10 7.75
N VAL A 94 15.05 -3.81 8.00
CA VAL A 94 14.11 -2.93 8.71
C VAL A 94 13.47 -2.00 7.70
N SER A 95 12.14 -2.00 7.66
CA SER A 95 11.38 -1.18 6.73
C SER A 95 10.86 0.10 7.39
N TYR A 96 10.76 1.15 6.59
CA TYR A 96 10.28 2.47 7.00
C TYR A 96 9.26 3.02 6.02
N LEU A 97 8.28 3.75 6.53
CA LEU A 97 7.34 4.56 5.76
C LEU A 97 7.77 6.02 5.86
N GLY A 98 8.06 6.63 4.71
CA GLY A 98 8.26 8.06 4.59
C GLY A 98 7.10 8.71 3.86
N LEU A 99 6.66 9.88 4.31
CA LEU A 99 5.74 10.73 3.55
C LEU A 99 6.51 11.95 3.07
N VAL A 100 6.43 12.21 1.76
CA VAL A 100 7.11 13.33 1.11
C VAL A 100 6.16 14.05 0.17
N GLN A 101 6.37 15.34 0.00
CA GLN A 101 5.74 16.11 -1.06
C GLN A 101 6.59 15.96 -2.32
N GLU A 102 6.01 15.46 -3.41
CA GLU A 102 6.70 15.41 -4.70
C GLU A 102 6.88 16.84 -5.21
N THR A 103 8.11 17.36 -5.11
CA THR A 103 8.42 18.68 -5.66
C THR A 103 8.75 18.52 -7.15
N GLN A 104 7.87 19.05 -8.01
CA GLN A 104 8.03 19.04 -9.48
C GLN A 104 9.36 19.64 -9.98
N MET A 105 10.07 20.41 -9.13
CA MET A 105 11.30 21.12 -9.47
C MET A 105 12.58 20.27 -9.44
N GLN A 106 12.57 19.10 -8.82
CA GLN A 106 13.76 18.24 -8.78
C GLN A 106 13.59 17.08 -9.78
N ALA A 107 14.21 17.23 -10.96
CA ALA A 107 14.44 16.09 -11.82
C ALA A 107 15.22 15.05 -11.02
N LEU A 108 14.64 13.86 -10.84
CA LEU A 108 15.33 12.72 -10.24
C LEU A 108 16.56 12.44 -11.12
N GLN A 109 17.75 12.80 -10.65
CA GLN A 109 19.00 12.62 -11.40
C GLN A 109 19.46 11.15 -11.39
N SER A 110 18.82 10.30 -10.59
CA SER A 110 19.12 8.88 -10.41
C SER A 110 18.10 7.99 -11.14
N GLN A 111 18.35 6.67 -11.18
CA GLN A 111 17.39 5.66 -11.68
C GLN A 111 16.09 5.56 -10.84
N ALA A 112 15.83 6.53 -9.97
CA ALA A 112 14.64 6.60 -9.15
C ALA A 112 13.43 7.06 -9.98
N LEU A 113 12.28 6.44 -9.75
CA LEU A 113 11.03 6.71 -10.45
C LEU A 113 9.87 6.73 -9.46
N TRP A 114 9.04 7.77 -9.55
CA TRP A 114 7.71 7.77 -8.94
C TRP A 114 6.80 6.86 -9.76
N ARG A 115 6.21 5.85 -9.11
CA ARG A 115 5.30 4.88 -9.74
C ARG A 115 3.94 4.97 -9.07
N ASN A 116 2.85 4.85 -9.84
CA ASN A 116 1.54 4.67 -9.25
C ASN A 116 1.55 3.36 -8.47
N TRP A 117 1.22 3.41 -7.18
CA TRP A 117 1.30 2.21 -6.36
C TRP A 117 0.25 1.15 -6.77
N TYR A 118 -0.81 1.55 -7.50
CA TYR A 118 -1.83 0.64 -8.04
C TYR A 118 -1.33 -0.12 -9.26
N ASP A 119 -0.18 0.25 -9.85
CA ASP A 119 0.49 -0.56 -10.86
C ASP A 119 1.00 -1.88 -10.23
N TYR A 120 1.30 -1.88 -8.93
CA TYR A 120 1.70 -3.07 -8.17
C TYR A 120 0.51 -3.82 -7.56
N PHE A 121 -0.58 -3.10 -7.27
CA PHE A 121 -1.79 -3.63 -6.62
C PHE A 121 -3.07 -3.20 -7.35
N PRO A 122 -3.29 -3.66 -8.59
CA PRO A 122 -4.42 -3.18 -9.41
C PRO A 122 -5.79 -3.50 -8.80
N TRP A 123 -5.88 -4.56 -8.00
CA TRP A 123 -7.10 -4.93 -7.28
C TRP A 123 -7.43 -4.03 -6.08
N GLU A 124 -6.55 -3.09 -5.70
CA GLU A 124 -6.77 -2.20 -4.54
C GLU A 124 -7.42 -0.87 -4.91
N ASN A 125 -7.58 -0.57 -6.20
CA ASN A 125 -8.13 0.69 -6.68
C ASN A 125 -9.64 0.57 -6.95
N HIS A 126 -10.46 0.95 -5.98
CA HIS A 126 -11.92 0.93 -6.06
C HIS A 126 -12.52 2.31 -6.40
N LEU A 127 -11.71 3.25 -6.90
CA LEU A 127 -12.18 4.61 -7.20
C LEU A 127 -13.26 4.67 -8.29
N ASP A 128 -13.27 3.68 -9.18
CA ASP A 128 -14.25 3.57 -10.27
C ASP A 128 -15.17 2.35 -10.08
N GLY A 129 -15.30 1.87 -8.84
CA GLY A 129 -16.00 0.64 -8.48
C GLY A 129 -15.05 -0.54 -8.30
N MET A 130 -15.60 -1.71 -7.96
CA MET A 130 -14.80 -2.92 -7.75
C MET A 130 -14.07 -3.32 -9.06
N PRO A 131 -12.73 -3.48 -9.05
CA PRO A 131 -12.00 -3.97 -10.21
C PRO A 131 -12.52 -5.33 -10.68
N SER A 132 -12.88 -5.45 -11.95
CA SER A 132 -13.46 -6.69 -12.49
C SER A 132 -12.51 -7.89 -12.32
N ILE A 133 -11.19 -7.65 -12.30
CA ILE A 133 -10.18 -8.67 -12.06
C ILE A 133 -10.38 -9.48 -10.78
N ILE A 134 -11.02 -8.88 -9.77
CA ILE A 134 -11.35 -9.55 -8.53
C ILE A 134 -12.28 -10.73 -8.83
N MET A 135 -13.41 -10.47 -9.49
CA MET A 135 -14.43 -11.49 -9.77
C MET A 135 -14.08 -12.36 -10.97
N ASP A 136 -13.45 -11.79 -12.00
CA ASP A 136 -13.14 -12.49 -13.25
C ASP A 136 -11.98 -13.49 -13.10
N PHE A 137 -11.09 -13.27 -12.12
CA PHE A 137 -9.85 -14.05 -12.02
C PHE A 137 -9.46 -14.39 -10.58
N ILE A 138 -9.31 -13.40 -9.70
CA ILE A 138 -8.72 -13.62 -8.38
C ILE A 138 -9.58 -14.56 -7.53
N ILE A 139 -10.88 -14.30 -7.43
CA ILE A 139 -11.79 -15.08 -6.60
C ILE A 139 -11.95 -16.53 -7.12
N PRO A 140 -12.20 -16.77 -8.42
CA PRO A 140 -12.19 -18.14 -8.96
C PRO A 140 -10.90 -18.91 -8.62
N MET A 141 -9.74 -18.26 -8.81
CA MET A 141 -8.44 -18.88 -8.53
C MET A 141 -8.21 -19.16 -7.03
N LEU A 142 -8.72 -18.31 -6.15
CA LEU A 142 -8.67 -18.51 -4.72
C LEU A 142 -9.64 -19.61 -4.25
N LEU A 143 -10.77 -19.80 -4.92
CA LEU A 143 -11.69 -20.90 -4.63
C LEU A 143 -11.10 -22.26 -5.05
N GLU A 144 -10.38 -22.32 -6.18
CA GLU A 144 -9.59 -23.50 -6.56
C GLU A 144 -8.51 -23.81 -5.51
N TRP A 145 -7.79 -22.77 -5.06
CA TRP A 145 -6.83 -22.90 -3.97
C TRP A 145 -7.49 -23.41 -2.69
N ALA A 146 -8.67 -22.88 -2.34
CA ALA A 146 -9.39 -23.33 -1.16
C ALA A 146 -9.75 -24.82 -1.26
N SER A 147 -10.26 -25.25 -2.42
CA SER A 147 -10.68 -26.64 -2.69
C SER A 147 -9.51 -27.64 -2.72
N SER A 148 -8.31 -27.19 -3.09
CA SER A 148 -7.09 -28.02 -3.11
C SER A 148 -6.60 -28.50 -1.74
N ALA A 149 -7.13 -27.96 -0.64
CA ALA A 149 -6.75 -28.40 0.69
C ALA A 149 -7.17 -29.86 0.96
N GLU A 150 -6.36 -30.59 1.73
CA GLU A 150 -6.54 -32.03 1.97
C GLU A 150 -7.82 -32.33 2.77
N ASP A 151 -8.08 -31.55 3.83
CA ASP A 151 -9.21 -31.76 4.73
C ASP A 151 -10.30 -30.68 4.61
N SER A 152 -11.54 -31.04 4.99
CA SER A 152 -12.71 -30.17 4.89
C SER A 152 -12.62 -28.92 5.78
N ILE A 153 -11.93 -29.01 6.93
CA ILE A 153 -11.77 -27.89 7.86
C ILE A 153 -10.83 -26.84 7.24
N ALA A 154 -9.72 -27.27 6.63
CA ALA A 154 -8.80 -26.39 5.91
C ALA A 154 -9.48 -25.72 4.70
N ARG A 155 -10.30 -26.47 3.94
CA ARG A 155 -11.11 -25.90 2.84
C ARG A 155 -12.03 -24.79 3.35
N GLN A 156 -12.78 -25.06 4.43
CA GLN A 156 -13.69 -24.09 5.04
C GLN A 156 -12.96 -22.85 5.56
N ARG A 157 -11.82 -23.04 6.25
CA ARG A 157 -10.99 -21.92 6.74
C ARG A 157 -10.47 -21.05 5.59
N ARG A 158 -10.01 -21.65 4.48
CA ARG A 158 -9.58 -20.90 3.29
C ARG A 158 -10.74 -20.08 2.70
N ARG A 159 -11.93 -20.67 2.56
CA ARG A 159 -13.14 -19.96 2.08
C ARG A 159 -13.54 -18.79 2.99
N GLN A 160 -13.55 -19.00 4.31
CA GLN A 160 -13.82 -17.92 5.27
C GLN A 160 -12.80 -16.78 5.17
N ARG A 161 -11.51 -17.11 5.06
CA ARG A 161 -10.46 -16.10 4.85
C ARG A 161 -10.71 -15.29 3.58
N ILE A 162 -11.08 -15.94 2.46
CA ILE A 162 -11.41 -15.26 1.20
C ILE A 162 -12.54 -14.26 1.43
N GLY A 163 -13.65 -14.67 2.04
CA GLY A 163 -14.78 -13.78 2.32
C GLY A 163 -14.41 -12.57 3.18
N LEU A 164 -13.62 -12.77 4.24
CA LEU A 164 -13.17 -11.69 5.13
C LEU A 164 -12.16 -10.73 4.49
N CYS A 165 -11.29 -11.24 3.61
CA CYS A 165 -10.23 -10.41 2.99
C CYS A 165 -10.73 -9.62 1.77
N TRP A 166 -11.72 -10.17 1.05
CA TRP A 166 -12.21 -9.62 -0.22
C TRP A 166 -13.61 -8.99 -0.13
N GLY A 167 -14.26 -9.03 1.04
CA GLY A 167 -15.59 -8.44 1.23
C GLY A 167 -16.67 -9.20 0.47
N LEU A 168 -16.71 -10.53 0.60
CA LEU A 168 -17.68 -11.40 -0.06
C LEU A 168 -18.52 -12.16 0.97
N SER A 169 -19.84 -12.21 0.75
CA SER A 169 -20.77 -12.96 1.58
C SER A 169 -20.51 -14.48 1.50
N GLU A 170 -20.92 -15.22 2.52
CA GLU A 170 -20.77 -16.68 2.52
C GLU A 170 -21.59 -17.36 1.43
N GLU A 171 -22.77 -16.81 1.12
CA GLU A 171 -23.67 -17.31 0.07
C GLU A 171 -22.98 -17.35 -1.30
N PHE A 172 -22.22 -16.29 -1.63
CA PHE A 172 -21.43 -16.24 -2.86
C PHE A 172 -20.31 -17.30 -2.91
N LEU A 173 -19.78 -17.70 -1.75
CA LEU A 173 -18.63 -18.62 -1.65
C LEU A 173 -19.05 -20.09 -1.51
N THR A 174 -20.32 -20.39 -1.24
CA THR A 174 -20.84 -21.77 -1.11
C THR A 174 -21.45 -22.30 -2.40
N ASP A 175 -22.00 -21.43 -3.25
CA ASP A 175 -22.76 -21.84 -4.43
C ASP A 175 -21.89 -21.99 -5.67
N SER A 176 -21.37 -23.21 -5.87
CA SER A 176 -20.79 -23.63 -7.15
C SER A 176 -21.84 -24.23 -8.10
N GLU A 177 -23.14 -24.23 -7.75
CA GLU A 177 -24.19 -24.99 -8.45
C GLU A 177 -25.52 -24.26 -8.74
N PHE A 178 -25.64 -22.93 -8.58
CA PHE A 178 -26.89 -22.24 -8.95
C PHE A 178 -26.95 -21.84 -10.43
N ILE A 179 -27.46 -22.78 -11.23
CA ILE A 179 -28.38 -22.50 -12.33
C ILE A 179 -29.68 -21.99 -11.71
N GLU A 180 -30.12 -20.79 -12.13
CA GLU A 180 -31.46 -20.20 -11.99
C GLU A 180 -32.34 -20.65 -10.80
N THR A 181 -32.51 -19.82 -9.77
CA THR A 181 -33.81 -19.71 -9.08
C THR A 181 -33.94 -18.43 -8.26
N GLU A 182 -35.17 -17.89 -8.29
CA GLU A 182 -35.68 -16.63 -7.73
C GLU A 182 -35.35 -16.34 -6.24
N PRO A 183 -35.38 -15.05 -5.82
CA PRO A 183 -34.93 -14.64 -4.50
C PRO A 183 -35.98 -14.96 -3.43
N VAL A 184 -35.62 -15.79 -2.45
CA VAL A 184 -36.44 -16.04 -1.25
C VAL A 184 -35.90 -15.20 -0.08
N GLY A 185 -36.63 -14.13 0.22
CA GLY A 185 -37.01 -13.67 1.56
C GLY A 185 -35.96 -13.53 2.67
N ASP A 186 -35.70 -12.26 3.02
CA ASP A 186 -35.38 -11.72 4.35
C ASP A 186 -34.42 -12.55 5.22
N LYS A 187 -33.15 -12.58 4.81
CA LYS A 187 -32.02 -12.86 5.70
C LYS A 187 -31.29 -11.55 5.93
N THR A 188 -31.00 -11.25 7.18
CA THR A 188 -30.06 -10.19 7.57
C THR A 188 -28.76 -10.40 6.82
N ASP A 189 -28.59 -9.65 5.73
CA ASP A 189 -27.44 -9.64 4.85
C ASP A 189 -26.23 -9.21 5.70
N GLU A 190 -25.48 -10.18 6.23
CA GLU A 190 -24.13 -9.96 6.73
C GLU A 190 -23.24 -9.65 5.50
N SER A 191 -23.53 -8.52 4.86
CA SER A 191 -22.74 -7.98 3.78
C SER A 191 -21.33 -7.73 4.33
N ARG A 192 -20.40 -8.62 3.98
CA ARG A 192 -19.00 -8.43 4.33
C ARG A 192 -18.50 -7.25 3.49
N GLU A 193 -18.29 -6.12 4.13
CA GLU A 193 -17.84 -4.91 3.47
C GLU A 193 -16.34 -4.99 3.10
N TRP A 194 -15.95 -4.35 1.99
CA TRP A 194 -14.55 -4.21 1.61
C TRP A 194 -13.79 -3.37 2.65
N ILE A 195 -12.81 -4.00 3.31
CA ILE A 195 -11.94 -3.31 4.27
C ILE A 195 -10.67 -2.83 3.55
N ALA A 196 -10.53 -1.51 3.43
CA ALA A 196 -9.41 -0.88 2.71
C ALA A 196 -8.04 -1.19 3.33
N GLU A 197 -7.99 -1.46 4.64
CA GLU A 197 -6.75 -1.75 5.39
C GLU A 197 -6.18 -3.15 5.12
N HIS A 198 -6.96 -4.08 4.57
CA HIS A 198 -6.57 -5.49 4.38
C HIS A 198 -5.61 -5.75 3.20
N VAL A 199 -4.88 -4.73 2.72
CA VAL A 199 -3.95 -4.83 1.58
C VAL A 199 -2.90 -5.92 1.77
N LEU A 200 -2.22 -5.92 2.92
CA LEU A 200 -1.25 -6.97 3.25
C LEU A 200 -1.90 -8.35 3.30
N LEU A 201 -3.09 -8.48 3.90
CA LEU A 201 -3.79 -9.78 3.98
C LEU A 201 -4.15 -10.32 2.59
N ARG A 202 -4.60 -9.46 1.69
CA ARG A 202 -4.88 -9.83 0.29
C ARG A 202 -3.60 -10.23 -0.44
N TYR A 203 -2.52 -9.45 -0.31
CA TYR A 203 -1.22 -9.80 -0.88
C TYR A 203 -0.72 -11.16 -0.39
N GLU A 204 -0.74 -11.41 0.93
CA GLU A 204 -0.30 -12.67 1.54
C GLU A 204 -1.15 -13.84 1.08
N MET A 205 -2.47 -13.64 0.94
CA MET A 205 -3.35 -14.69 0.44
C MET A 205 -3.03 -15.04 -1.02
N LEU A 206 -2.76 -14.06 -1.87
CA LEU A 206 -2.32 -14.30 -3.25
C LEU A 206 -0.94 -14.99 -3.28
N TYR A 207 -0.04 -14.62 -2.37
CA TYR A 207 1.28 -15.25 -2.21
C TYR A 207 1.15 -16.73 -1.80
N GLU A 208 0.37 -17.02 -0.75
CA GLU A 208 0.09 -18.38 -0.25
C GLU A 208 -0.57 -19.26 -1.31
N ALA A 209 -1.45 -18.67 -2.12
CA ALA A 209 -2.11 -19.34 -3.24
C ALA A 209 -1.17 -19.51 -4.44
N GLY A 210 0.03 -18.94 -4.47
CA GLY A 210 0.88 -19.03 -5.66
C GLY A 210 0.39 -18.17 -6.82
N LEU A 211 -0.53 -17.23 -6.60
CA LEU A 211 -1.17 -16.41 -7.63
C LEU A 211 -0.35 -15.19 -8.04
N ILE A 212 0.84 -15.01 -7.48
CA ILE A 212 1.73 -13.88 -7.78
C ILE A 212 3.17 -14.33 -8.04
N PRO A 213 3.94 -13.67 -8.92
CA PRO A 213 5.24 -14.15 -9.39
C PRO A 213 6.28 -14.33 -8.27
N GLU A 214 6.09 -13.62 -7.16
CA GLU A 214 6.96 -13.70 -5.99
C GLU A 214 6.75 -15.00 -5.19
N ALA A 215 5.66 -15.72 -5.39
CA ALA A 215 5.34 -16.92 -4.62
C ALA A 215 6.19 -18.14 -5.04
N PRO A 216 6.61 -19.01 -4.09
CA PRO A 216 7.44 -20.19 -4.39
C PRO A 216 6.77 -21.18 -5.35
N ASN A 217 5.45 -21.30 -5.24
CA ASN A 217 4.65 -22.22 -6.05
C ASN A 217 3.96 -21.47 -7.21
N TYR A 218 4.60 -20.45 -7.78
CA TYR A 218 4.10 -19.75 -8.95
C TYR A 218 4.61 -20.40 -10.26
N PRO A 219 3.73 -20.68 -11.24
CA PRO A 219 2.27 -20.67 -11.15
C PRO A 219 1.75 -21.85 -10.29
N PRO A 220 0.54 -21.76 -9.70
CA PRO A 220 0.05 -22.76 -8.77
C PRO A 220 -0.15 -24.13 -9.42
N ASN A 221 0.10 -25.20 -8.68
CA ASN A 221 -0.01 -26.58 -9.20
C ASN A 221 -1.42 -27.18 -9.11
N TYR A 222 -2.34 -26.57 -8.38
CA TYR A 222 -3.70 -27.07 -8.15
C TYR A 222 -4.70 -26.63 -9.23
N GLN A 223 -4.22 -26.14 -10.38
CA GLN A 223 -5.06 -25.58 -11.44
C GLN A 223 -5.86 -26.65 -12.17
N THR A 224 -7.19 -26.52 -12.15
CA THR A 224 -8.09 -27.23 -13.08
C THR A 224 -8.33 -26.43 -14.37
N VAL A 225 -8.21 -25.10 -14.32
CA VAL A 225 -8.41 -24.16 -15.43
C VAL A 225 -7.07 -23.58 -15.90
N GLN A 226 -6.87 -23.45 -17.21
CA GLN A 226 -5.67 -22.82 -17.77
C GLN A 226 -5.65 -21.32 -17.47
N LEU A 227 -4.52 -20.82 -16.97
CA LEU A 227 -4.29 -19.39 -16.76
C LEU A 227 -4.35 -18.63 -18.10
N PRO A 228 -5.10 -17.51 -18.21
CA PRO A 228 -5.08 -16.64 -19.38
C PRO A 228 -3.67 -16.13 -19.66
N SER A 229 -3.29 -15.87 -20.92
CA SER A 229 -1.91 -15.45 -21.25
C SER A 229 -1.47 -14.11 -20.62
N ASP A 230 -2.42 -13.22 -20.33
CA ASP A 230 -2.21 -11.87 -19.79
C ASP A 230 -2.38 -11.79 -18.27
N TRP A 231 -2.64 -12.91 -17.59
CA TRP A 231 -2.92 -12.95 -16.15
C TRP A 231 -1.85 -12.27 -15.29
N SER A 232 -0.58 -12.44 -15.67
CA SER A 232 0.58 -11.83 -14.98
C SER A 232 0.56 -10.30 -15.04
N GLN A 233 -0.03 -9.71 -16.09
CA GLN A 233 -0.21 -8.26 -16.22
C GLN A 233 -1.37 -7.76 -15.36
N ARG A 234 -2.37 -8.63 -15.13
CA ARG A 234 -3.58 -8.30 -14.35
C ARG A 234 -3.36 -8.26 -12.84
N ILE A 235 -2.32 -8.94 -12.35
CA ILE A 235 -1.95 -9.03 -10.92
C ILE A 235 -0.83 -8.04 -10.53
N GLY A 236 -0.62 -7.01 -11.35
CA GLY A 236 0.33 -5.94 -11.08
C GLY A 236 1.78 -6.30 -11.35
N ILE A 237 2.64 -5.28 -11.32
CA ILE A 237 4.06 -5.40 -11.60
C ILE A 237 4.76 -6.15 -10.45
N PRO A 238 5.56 -7.18 -10.72
CA PRO A 238 6.33 -7.85 -9.68
C PRO A 238 7.54 -7.02 -9.26
N MET A 239 7.96 -7.18 -8.00
CA MET A 239 9.19 -6.58 -7.49
C MET A 239 10.21 -7.65 -7.09
N TYR A 240 11.48 -7.25 -7.00
CA TYR A 240 12.52 -8.11 -6.44
C TYR A 240 12.35 -8.24 -4.92
N TYR A 241 12.77 -9.40 -4.39
CA TYR A 241 12.66 -9.75 -2.97
C TYR A 241 11.21 -9.60 -2.48
N ASP A 242 11.04 -9.24 -1.22
CA ASP A 242 9.74 -9.01 -0.61
C ASP A 242 9.28 -7.54 -0.73
N HIS A 243 9.86 -6.74 -1.64
CA HIS A 243 9.57 -5.30 -1.70
C HIS A 243 8.09 -5.00 -1.97
N ARG A 244 7.41 -5.81 -2.79
CA ARG A 244 5.96 -5.66 -2.99
C ARG A 244 5.20 -5.90 -1.68
N ARG A 245 5.57 -6.93 -0.90
CA ARG A 245 5.03 -7.18 0.45
C ARG A 245 5.23 -6.00 1.41
N VAL A 246 6.40 -5.35 1.34
CA VAL A 246 6.73 -4.16 2.14
C VAL A 246 5.83 -2.99 1.77
N ILE A 247 5.55 -2.78 0.48
CA ILE A 247 4.57 -1.76 0.04
C ILE A 247 3.17 -2.11 0.55
N ALA A 248 2.72 -3.35 0.42
CA ALA A 248 1.41 -3.77 0.94
C ALA A 248 1.26 -3.49 2.44
N THR A 249 2.32 -3.75 3.21
CA THR A 249 2.41 -3.41 4.64
C THR A 249 2.27 -1.90 4.87
N ALA A 250 2.98 -1.10 4.08
CA ALA A 250 2.93 0.36 4.16
C ALA A 250 1.55 0.91 3.83
N ILE A 251 0.89 0.39 2.79
CA ILE A 251 -0.47 0.80 2.39
C ILE A 251 -1.46 0.45 3.50
N SER A 252 -1.46 -0.80 4.00
CA SER A 252 -2.29 -1.22 5.13
C SER A 252 -2.12 -0.27 6.33
N ARG A 253 -0.87 0.02 6.69
CA ARG A 253 -0.54 0.88 7.83
C ARG A 253 -0.97 2.32 7.61
N LEU A 254 -0.79 2.85 6.41
CA LEU A 254 -1.17 4.22 6.04
C LEU A 254 -2.69 4.39 6.02
N ARG A 255 -3.42 3.46 5.41
CA ARG A 255 -4.89 3.47 5.37
C ARG A 255 -5.48 3.40 6.78
N ALA A 256 -4.98 2.49 7.61
CA ALA A 256 -5.39 2.37 9.01
C ALA A 256 -5.08 3.61 9.85
N LYS A 257 -4.06 4.39 9.47
CA LYS A 257 -3.72 5.62 10.20
C LYS A 257 -4.50 6.83 9.72
N ILE A 258 -4.76 6.96 8.43
CA ILE A 258 -5.46 8.12 7.86
C ILE A 258 -6.91 8.20 8.34
N GLU A 259 -7.53 7.07 8.62
CA GLU A 259 -8.89 7.01 9.17
C GLU A 259 -9.00 7.72 10.54
N TYR A 260 -7.96 7.63 11.38
CA TYR A 260 -7.98 8.11 12.76
C TYR A 260 -7.00 9.25 13.07
N ARG A 261 -6.05 9.52 12.16
CA ARG A 261 -5.05 10.59 12.30
C ARG A 261 -4.85 11.30 10.96
N PRO A 262 -4.75 12.63 10.96
CA PRO A 262 -4.53 13.40 9.74
C PRO A 262 -3.08 13.34 9.23
N LEU A 263 -2.42 12.18 9.14
CA LEU A 263 -1.06 12.02 8.59
C LEU A 263 -0.89 12.53 7.14
N ILE A 264 -2.01 12.84 6.48
CA ILE A 264 -2.10 13.46 5.16
C ILE A 264 -1.31 14.79 5.05
N PHE A 265 -0.97 15.48 6.16
CA PHE A 265 -0.18 16.73 6.13
C PHE A 265 1.13 16.59 5.34
N GLY A 266 1.85 15.47 5.53
CA GLY A 266 3.14 15.25 4.88
C GLY A 266 3.05 15.04 3.36
N LEU A 267 1.84 14.91 2.83
CA LEU A 267 1.56 14.61 1.42
C LEU A 267 0.89 15.77 0.68
N MET A 268 0.35 16.75 1.42
CA MET A 268 -0.39 17.88 0.87
C MET A 268 0.49 19.13 0.84
N PRO A 269 0.32 20.04 -0.15
CA PRO A 269 0.96 21.34 -0.12
C PRO A 269 0.47 22.19 1.07
N ASP A 270 1.18 23.26 1.41
CA ASP A 270 0.83 24.16 2.54
C ASP A 270 -0.57 24.78 2.41
N VAL A 271 -1.02 24.99 1.16
CA VAL A 271 -2.32 25.57 0.84
C VAL A 271 -3.00 24.72 -0.24
N PHE A 272 -4.26 24.34 0.00
CA PHE A 272 -5.03 23.45 -0.88
C PHE A 272 -6.53 23.76 -0.85
N THR A 273 -7.24 23.25 -1.84
CA THR A 273 -8.71 23.20 -1.84
C THR A 273 -9.21 21.94 -1.14
N LEU A 274 -10.43 21.97 -0.58
CA LEU A 274 -11.05 20.76 -0.01
C LEU A 274 -11.25 19.65 -1.03
N SER A 275 -11.38 19.99 -2.32
CA SER A 275 -11.46 18.99 -3.40
C SER A 275 -10.14 18.25 -3.56
N GLN A 276 -9.02 18.98 -3.58
CA GLN A 276 -7.69 18.37 -3.66
C GLN A 276 -7.42 17.48 -2.45
N LEU A 277 -7.81 17.92 -1.25
CA LEU A 277 -7.68 17.09 -0.04
C LEU A 277 -8.53 15.82 -0.14
N GLN A 278 -9.80 15.93 -0.54
CA GLN A 278 -10.67 14.76 -0.72
C GLN A 278 -10.07 13.77 -1.72
N GLN A 279 -9.67 14.25 -2.91
CA GLN A 279 -9.08 13.42 -3.95
C GLN A 279 -7.78 12.75 -3.50
N SER A 280 -6.99 13.42 -2.67
CA SER A 280 -5.77 12.87 -2.09
C SER A 280 -6.05 11.75 -1.09
N VAL A 281 -7.05 11.92 -0.22
CA VAL A 281 -7.47 10.85 0.70
C VAL A 281 -8.06 9.67 -0.08
N GLU A 282 -8.88 9.93 -1.10
CA GLU A 282 -9.42 8.90 -2.01
C GLU A 282 -8.30 8.13 -2.72
N ALA A 283 -7.28 8.84 -3.23
CA ALA A 283 -6.14 8.20 -3.89
C ALA A 283 -5.38 7.24 -2.96
N LEU A 284 -5.25 7.60 -1.69
CA LEU A 284 -4.59 6.77 -0.68
C LEU A 284 -5.46 5.61 -0.18
N SER A 285 -6.75 5.86 0.05
CA SER A 285 -7.69 4.85 0.56
C SER A 285 -8.12 3.86 -0.52
N GLY A 286 -8.04 4.26 -1.79
CA GLY A 286 -8.53 3.50 -2.93
C GLY A 286 -10.05 3.47 -3.03
N ILE A 287 -10.78 4.21 -2.20
CA ILE A 287 -12.25 4.24 -2.18
C ILE A 287 -12.75 5.68 -2.37
N ARG A 288 -13.89 5.83 -3.05
CA ARG A 288 -14.55 7.14 -3.18
C ARG A 288 -15.17 7.57 -1.87
N LEU A 289 -15.04 8.85 -1.55
CA LEU A 289 -15.60 9.43 -0.34
C LEU A 289 -16.84 10.24 -0.65
N HIS A 290 -17.85 10.14 0.21
CA HIS A 290 -19.02 11.00 0.09
C HIS A 290 -18.66 12.43 0.47
N LYS A 291 -18.77 13.36 -0.49
CA LYS A 291 -18.34 14.77 -0.37
C LYS A 291 -18.91 15.48 0.87
N GLN A 292 -20.18 15.25 1.20
CA GLN A 292 -20.80 15.92 2.36
C GLN A 292 -20.30 15.34 3.69
N ASN A 293 -20.11 14.01 3.75
CA ASN A 293 -19.63 13.35 4.98
C ASN A 293 -18.19 13.75 5.25
N PHE A 294 -17.36 13.79 4.19
CA PHE A 294 -15.98 14.25 4.28
C PHE A 294 -15.87 15.69 4.82
N ARG A 295 -16.70 16.61 4.32
CA ARG A 295 -16.73 18.00 4.82
C ARG A 295 -17.12 18.09 6.28
N ARG A 296 -18.20 17.39 6.67
CA ARG A 296 -18.65 17.33 8.07
C ARG A 296 -17.57 16.77 9.00
N LEU A 297 -16.80 15.78 8.54
CA LEU A 297 -15.69 15.20 9.29
C LEU A 297 -14.56 16.22 9.51
N LEU A 298 -14.16 16.95 8.47
CA LEU A 298 -13.12 17.97 8.59
C LEU A 298 -13.52 19.11 9.53
N GLU A 299 -14.79 19.52 9.48
CA GLU A 299 -15.37 20.55 10.36
C GLU A 299 -15.46 20.06 11.81
N SER A 300 -15.95 18.84 12.04
CA SER A 300 -16.13 18.30 13.40
C SER A 300 -14.80 18.04 14.11
N GLN A 301 -13.77 17.63 13.38
CA GLN A 301 -12.42 17.43 13.91
C GLN A 301 -11.59 18.73 13.93
N ASN A 302 -12.12 19.84 13.41
CA ASN A 302 -11.46 21.14 13.35
C ASN A 302 -10.02 21.06 12.81
N LEU A 303 -9.84 20.37 11.67
CA LEU A 303 -8.51 20.05 11.11
C LEU A 303 -7.94 21.15 10.22
N VAL A 304 -8.81 21.93 9.58
CA VAL A 304 -8.45 22.89 8.53
C VAL A 304 -8.98 24.28 8.87
N MET A 305 -8.29 25.31 8.38
CA MET A 305 -8.71 26.70 8.49
C MET A 305 -8.73 27.37 7.11
N GLU A 306 -9.74 28.21 6.87
CA GLU A 306 -9.80 29.04 5.66
C GLU A 306 -8.67 30.08 5.67
N THR A 307 -8.00 30.23 4.54
CA THR A 307 -6.92 31.23 4.37
C THR A 307 -7.46 32.62 4.03
N GLY A 308 -8.73 32.71 3.62
CA GLY A 308 -9.34 33.92 3.03
C GLY A 308 -9.06 34.08 1.53
N GLU A 309 -8.15 33.28 0.98
CA GLU A 309 -7.79 33.30 -0.44
C GLU A 309 -8.64 32.31 -1.25
N SER A 310 -8.61 32.48 -2.57
CA SER A 310 -9.29 31.58 -3.51
C SER A 310 -8.36 31.28 -4.68
N SER A 311 -8.43 30.04 -5.19
CA SER A 311 -7.63 29.59 -6.33
C SER A 311 -7.88 30.47 -7.57
N SER A 312 -6.85 30.76 -8.36
CA SER A 312 -7.04 31.36 -9.68
C SER A 312 -7.82 30.39 -10.58
N ALA A 313 -9.08 30.70 -10.89
CA ALA A 313 -9.90 29.84 -11.73
C ALA A 313 -9.50 29.99 -13.21
N GLN A 314 -9.03 28.91 -13.84
CA GLN A 314 -8.92 28.85 -15.31
C GLN A 314 -10.30 28.67 -15.97
N ARG A 315 -11.28 28.06 -15.26
CA ARG A 315 -12.69 27.95 -15.66
C ARG A 315 -13.56 27.65 -14.43
N GLY A 316 -14.72 28.32 -14.29
CA GLY A 316 -15.67 28.10 -13.17
C GLY A 316 -15.45 29.03 -11.95
N ARG A 317 -16.18 28.76 -10.85
CA ARG A 317 -16.08 29.56 -9.61
C ARG A 317 -14.76 29.23 -8.90
N PRO A 318 -13.95 30.24 -8.51
CA PRO A 318 -12.76 30.05 -7.67
C PRO A 318 -13.06 29.22 -6.43
N ALA A 319 -12.23 28.20 -6.17
CA ALA A 319 -12.33 27.38 -4.98
C ALA A 319 -11.64 28.08 -3.81
N LYS A 320 -12.25 28.05 -2.63
CA LYS A 320 -11.62 28.55 -1.41
C LYS A 320 -10.37 27.75 -1.07
N LEU A 321 -9.36 28.45 -0.57
CA LEU A 321 -8.10 27.86 -0.12
C LEU A 321 -8.09 27.67 1.39
N TYR A 322 -7.60 26.51 1.80
CA TYR A 322 -7.48 26.05 3.17
C TYR A 322 -6.03 25.71 3.45
N ARG A 323 -5.68 25.78 4.73
CA ARG A 323 -4.45 25.21 5.28
C ARG A 323 -4.81 24.36 6.47
N PHE A 324 -3.90 23.46 6.83
CA PHE A 324 -4.03 22.74 8.08
C PHE A 324 -3.77 23.66 9.28
N ARG A 325 -4.39 23.33 10.41
CA ARG A 325 -4.16 24.07 11.66
C ARG A 325 -2.81 23.66 12.25
N HIS A 326 -2.07 24.68 12.69
CA HIS A 326 -0.68 24.53 13.12
C HIS A 326 -0.52 23.64 14.37
N ASP A 327 -1.51 23.61 15.26
CA ASP A 327 -1.54 22.73 16.43
C ASP A 327 -1.58 21.25 16.03
N ILE A 328 -2.27 20.91 14.94
CA ILE A 328 -2.35 19.54 14.44
C ILE A 328 -1.07 19.15 13.68
N GLU A 329 -0.50 20.06 12.90
CA GLU A 329 0.82 19.87 12.25
C GLU A 329 1.89 19.57 13.30
N LEU A 330 1.96 20.37 14.38
CA LEU A 330 2.91 20.17 15.47
C LEU A 330 2.66 18.87 16.23
N GLN A 331 1.41 18.49 16.49
CA GLN A 331 1.10 17.20 17.12
C GLN A 331 1.53 16.02 16.24
N SER A 332 1.31 16.10 14.94
CA SER A 332 1.77 15.07 13.98
C SER A 332 3.30 14.93 14.00
N LEU A 333 4.03 16.05 14.07
CA LEU A 333 5.50 16.08 14.14
C LEU A 333 6.04 15.59 15.50
N LEU A 334 5.33 15.86 16.60
CA LEU A 334 5.74 15.48 17.95
C LEU A 334 5.43 14.01 18.30
N MET A 335 4.44 13.40 17.64
CA MET A 335 3.98 12.04 17.94
C MET A 335 4.95 10.92 17.55
N ASP A 336 6.07 11.23 16.87
CA ASP A 336 7.19 10.31 16.65
C ASP A 336 8.20 10.31 17.82
N SER A 337 8.02 11.17 18.83
CA SER A 337 8.78 11.14 20.07
C SER A 337 7.88 10.66 21.20
N LYS A 338 7.99 9.38 21.58
CA LYS A 338 7.43 8.92 22.86
C LYS A 338 8.04 9.75 23.97
N LEU A 339 7.22 10.56 24.64
CA LEU A 339 7.44 10.90 26.03
C LEU A 339 6.19 10.57 26.83
N PRO A 340 6.28 9.69 27.85
CA PRO A 340 5.14 9.38 28.70
C PRO A 340 4.73 10.66 29.43
N LYS A 341 3.43 10.97 29.42
CA LYS A 341 2.90 11.99 30.32
C LYS A 341 2.92 11.44 31.74
N ARG A 342 3.55 12.20 32.64
CA ARG A 342 3.54 11.97 34.10
C ARG A 342 2.09 12.00 34.59
N LYS A 343 1.79 11.13 35.56
CA LYS A 343 0.49 10.82 36.17
C LYS A 343 -0.45 12.00 36.36
#